data_AF-A0A957KYH1-F1
#
_entry.id   AF-A0A957KYH1-F1
#
_cell.length_a   1.000
_cell.length_b   1.000
_cell.length_c   1.000
_cell.angle_alpha   90.00
_cell.angle_beta   90.00
_cell.angle_gamma   90.00
#
_symmetry.space_group_name_H-M   'P 1'
#
loop_
_entity.id
_entity.type
_entity.pdbx_description
1 polymer ?
#
loop_
_entity_poly.entity_id
_entity_poly.type
_entity_poly.pdbx_seq_one_letter_code
_entity_poly.pdbx_strand_id
1 'polypeptide(L)'
;QATNPEQAATVWLAIGSIFNGLGGGVEVVGGIWVLLLSVAGLRGGYFGRGLHYLGYLVGAAGVVSVIPAAAEISASIFGLTQIVWFAWLGINMLYRPVPVTQGAGVTA
;
A
#
# COMPACT_ATOMS: atom_id res chain seq x y z
N GLN A 1 -28.24 -18.99 -19.31
CA GLN A 1 -28.97 -19.20 -18.05
C GLN A 1 -27.94 -19.68 -17.03
N ALA A 2 -27.76 -19.01 -15.90
CA ALA A 2 -26.76 -19.41 -14.91
C ALA A 2 -27.16 -20.77 -14.33
N THR A 3 -26.31 -21.78 -14.51
CA THR A 3 -26.66 -23.21 -14.35
C THR A 3 -26.95 -23.62 -12.91
N ASN A 4 -26.58 -22.82 -11.89
CA ASN A 4 -27.00 -23.02 -10.51
C ASN A 4 -26.70 -21.77 -9.64
N PRO A 5 -27.66 -20.86 -9.40
CA PRO A 5 -27.42 -19.62 -8.66
C PRO A 5 -27.08 -19.83 -7.18
N GLU A 6 -27.60 -20.88 -6.54
CA GLU A 6 -27.29 -21.18 -5.13
C GLU A 6 -25.86 -21.68 -4.93
N GLN A 7 -25.38 -22.51 -5.87
CA GLN A 7 -24.00 -22.97 -5.87
C GLN A 7 -23.03 -21.79 -6.09
N ALA A 8 -23.38 -20.84 -6.96
CA ALA A 8 -22.58 -19.63 -7.17
C ALA A 8 -22.50 -18.75 -5.91
N ALA A 9 -23.61 -18.56 -5.21
CA ALA A 9 -23.64 -17.81 -3.95
C ALA A 9 -22.77 -18.47 -2.86
N THR A 10 -22.84 -19.80 -2.75
CA THR A 10 -22.04 -20.57 -1.78
C THR A 10 -20.54 -20.47 -2.07
N VAL A 11 -20.15 -20.60 -3.34
CA VAL A 11 -18.75 -20.44 -3.76
C VAL A 11 -18.27 -19.01 -3.53
N TRP A 12 -19.11 -18.01 -3.79
CA TRP A 12 -18.79 -16.61 -3.51
C TRP A 12 -18.55 -16.34 -2.03
N LEU A 13 -19.35 -16.92 -1.12
CA LEU A 13 -19.15 -16.78 0.33
C LEU A 13 -17.85 -17.44 0.81
N ALA A 14 -17.49 -18.60 0.24
CA ALA A 14 -16.23 -19.28 0.55
C ALA A 14 -15.02 -18.46 0.06
N ILE A 15 -15.07 -17.96 -1.18
CA ILE A 15 -14.03 -17.08 -1.74
C ILE A 15 -13.95 -15.78 -0.94
N GLY A 16 -15.08 -15.16 -0.60
CA GLY A 16 -15.13 -13.94 0.20
C GLY A 16 -14.55 -14.13 1.60
N SER A 17 -14.81 -15.27 2.25
CA SER A 17 -14.23 -15.60 3.56
C SER A 17 -12.71 -15.80 3.48
N ILE A 18 -12.22 -16.49 2.45
CA ILE A 18 -10.78 -16.67 2.20
C ILE A 18 -10.14 -15.33 1.85
N PHE A 19 -10.75 -14.55 0.97
CA PHE A 19 -10.28 -13.23 0.56
C PHE A 19 -10.21 -12.26 1.74
N ASN A 20 -11.24 -12.22 2.59
CA ASN A 20 -11.22 -11.44 3.83
C ASN A 20 -10.16 -11.95 4.82
N GLY A 21 -9.91 -13.27 4.86
CA GLY A 21 -8.82 -13.85 5.66
C GLY A 21 -7.41 -13.57 5.12
N LEU A 22 -7.28 -13.24 3.82
CA LEU A 22 -6.00 -13.01 3.13
C LEU A 22 -5.70 -11.53 2.82
N GLY A 23 -6.71 -10.67 2.72
CA GLY A 23 -6.62 -9.34 2.09
C GLY A 23 -7.83 -8.44 2.36
N GLY A 24 -8.51 -8.52 3.51
CA GLY A 24 -8.17 -7.82 4.78
C GLY A 24 -6.79 -7.99 5.47
N GLY A 25 -5.84 -8.74 4.88
CA GLY A 25 -4.49 -8.98 5.40
C GLY A 25 -3.33 -8.22 4.71
N VAL A 26 -3.56 -7.48 3.61
CA VAL A 26 -2.49 -6.71 2.93
C VAL A 26 -2.34 -5.30 3.48
N GLU A 27 -3.40 -4.81 4.12
CA GLU A 27 -3.53 -3.49 4.73
C GLU A 27 -2.54 -3.33 5.87
N VAL A 28 -2.36 -4.36 6.68
CA VAL A 28 -1.47 -4.33 7.84
C VAL A 28 -0.02 -4.33 7.39
N VAL A 29 0.34 -5.28 6.53
CA VAL A 29 1.70 -5.43 6.02
C VAL A 29 2.09 -4.20 5.19
N GLY A 30 1.21 -3.78 4.27
CA GLY A 30 1.38 -2.58 3.47
C GLY A 30 1.41 -1.33 4.33
N GLY A 31 0.54 -1.23 5.34
CA GLY A 31 0.47 -0.10 6.25
C GLY A 31 1.75 0.09 7.04
N ILE A 32 2.28 -0.98 7.64
CA ILE A 32 3.58 -0.99 8.32
C ILE A 32 4.69 -0.58 7.34
N TRP A 33 4.69 -1.14 6.13
CA TRP A 33 5.68 -0.81 5.12
C TRP A 33 5.66 0.68 4.73
N VAL A 34 4.48 1.25 4.46
CA VAL A 34 4.34 2.68 4.13
C VAL A 34 4.74 3.57 5.31
N LEU A 35 4.40 3.21 6.55
CA LEU A 35 4.84 3.94 7.76
C LEU A 35 6.36 3.98 7.84
N LEU A 36 7.02 2.83 7.71
CA LEU A 36 8.47 2.73 7.79
C LEU A 36 9.16 3.54 6.68
N LEU A 37 8.66 3.47 5.45
CA LEU A 37 9.16 4.29 4.35
C LEU A 37 8.97 5.79 4.59
N SER A 38 7.82 6.19 5.15
CA SER A 38 7.53 7.60 5.45
C SER A 38 8.45 8.14 6.55
N VAL A 39 8.70 7.35 7.59
CA VAL A 39 9.67 7.68 8.65
C VAL A 39 11.08 7.80 8.07
N ALA A 40 11.52 6.81 7.29
CA ALA A 40 12.83 6.81 6.67
C ALA A 40 13.02 7.99 5.70
N GLY A 41 12.02 8.28 4.89
CA GLY A 41 12.03 9.39 3.94
C GLY A 41 12.09 10.76 4.61
N LEU A 42 11.34 10.97 5.70
CA LEU A 42 11.43 12.22 6.49
C LEU A 42 12.78 12.38 7.17
N ARG A 43 13.36 11.31 7.74
CA ARG A 43 14.68 11.35 8.38
C ARG A 43 15.80 11.58 7.37
N GLY A 44 15.70 10.98 6.19
CA GLY A 44 16.70 11.10 5.13
C GLY A 44 16.54 12.31 4.20
N GLY A 45 15.45 13.08 4.34
CA GLY A 45 15.17 14.22 3.47
C GLY A 45 14.85 13.83 2.01
N TYR A 46 14.44 12.58 1.78
CA TYR A 46 14.08 12.08 0.46
C TYR A 46 12.65 12.48 0.11
N PHE A 47 12.40 12.90 -1.13
CA PHE A 47 11.08 13.33 -1.62
C PHE A 47 10.45 14.50 -0.82
N GLY A 48 9.27 14.95 -1.24
CA GLY A 48 8.54 16.02 -0.55
C GLY A 48 7.91 15.55 0.76
N ARG A 49 7.92 16.39 1.80
CA ARG A 49 7.32 16.07 3.12
C ARG A 49 5.85 15.67 3.04
N GLY A 50 5.10 16.24 2.09
CA GLY A 50 3.69 15.91 1.85
C GLY A 50 3.45 14.43 1.51
N LEU A 51 4.37 13.79 0.77
CA LEU A 51 4.28 12.38 0.43
C LEU A 51 4.35 11.50 1.69
N HIS A 52 5.20 11.85 2.65
CA HIS A 52 5.37 11.11 3.89
C HIS A 52 4.24 11.36 4.88
N TYR A 53 3.66 12.56 4.91
CA TYR A 53 2.44 12.79 5.70
C TYR A 53 1.24 12.02 5.16
N LEU A 54 1.07 11.97 3.84
CA LEU A 54 0.09 11.08 3.22
C LEU A 54 0.41 9.61 3.56
N GLY A 55 1.68 9.23 3.53
CA GLY A 55 2.10 7.89 3.91
C GLY A 55 1.81 7.53 5.37
N TYR A 56 1.86 8.50 6.30
CA TYR A 56 1.37 8.27 7.66
C TYR A 56 -0.13 7.98 7.71
N LEU A 57 -0.95 8.70 6.93
CA LEU A 57 -2.38 8.47 6.84
C LEU A 57 -2.68 7.07 6.27
N VAL A 58 -2.06 6.73 5.13
CA VAL A 58 -2.17 5.41 4.49
C VAL A 58 -1.76 4.33 5.48
N GLY A 59 -0.57 4.49 6.06
CA GLY A 59 0.02 3.55 6.98
C GLY A 59 -0.81 3.30 8.24
N ALA A 60 -1.33 4.37 8.84
CA ALA A 60 -2.21 4.28 10.00
C ALA A 60 -3.54 3.59 9.66
N ALA A 61 -4.16 3.92 8.52
CA ALA A 61 -5.38 3.24 8.07
C ALA A 61 -5.13 1.74 7.87
N GLY A 62 -3.98 1.36 7.31
CA GLY A 62 -3.59 -0.03 7.15
C GLY A 62 -3.39 -0.79 8.46
N VAL A 63 -2.86 -0.14 9.51
CA VAL A 63 -2.72 -0.76 10.84
C VAL A 63 -4.06 -0.87 11.57
N VAL A 64 -4.92 0.15 11.44
CA VAL A 64 -6.25 0.18 12.08
C VAL A 64 -7.18 -0.91 11.54
N SER A 65 -6.93 -1.43 10.33
CA SER A 65 -7.77 -2.49 9.74
C SER A 65 -7.76 -3.82 10.49
N VAL A 66 -6.79 -4.04 11.38
CA VAL A 66 -6.80 -5.18 12.31
C VAL A 66 -8.01 -5.16 13.25
N ILE A 67 -8.56 -3.97 13.53
CA ILE A 67 -9.68 -3.80 14.45
C ILE A 67 -10.98 -4.17 13.71
N PRO A 68 -11.69 -5.24 14.09
CA PRO A 68 -12.86 -5.72 13.34
C PRO A 68 -13.95 -4.65 13.16
N ALA A 69 -14.17 -3.82 14.19
CA ALA A 69 -15.15 -2.73 14.16
C ALA A 69 -14.81 -1.60 13.17
N ALA A 70 -13.56 -1.50 12.72
CA ALA A 70 -13.08 -0.46 11.79
C ALA A 70 -12.51 -1.05 10.50
N ALA A 71 -12.52 -2.37 10.32
CA ALA A 71 -11.81 -3.06 9.24
C ALA A 71 -12.25 -2.57 7.85
N GLU A 72 -13.55 -2.55 7.56
CA GLU A 72 -14.06 -2.15 6.23
C GLU A 72 -13.74 -0.69 5.88
N ILE A 73 -13.97 0.23 6.81
CA ILE A 73 -13.76 1.66 6.57
C ILE A 73 -12.27 1.99 6.45
N SER A 74 -11.43 1.39 7.30
CA SER A 74 -9.99 1.60 7.29
C SER A 74 -9.32 0.95 6.08
N ALA A 75 -9.77 -0.24 5.65
CA ALA A 75 -9.32 -0.87 4.40
C ALA A 75 -9.69 -0.03 3.16
N SER A 76 -10.89 0.57 3.15
CA SER A 76 -11.31 1.48 2.09
C SER A 76 -10.45 2.74 2.03
N ILE A 77 -10.18 3.36 3.19
CA ILE A 77 -9.29 4.52 3.29
C ILE A 77 -7.88 4.16 2.85
N PHE A 78 -7.35 3.03 3.34
CA PHE A 78 -6.04 2.51 2.98
C PHE A 78 -5.92 2.35 1.46
N GLY A 79 -6.84 1.59 0.83
CA GLY A 79 -6.79 1.32 -0.60
C GLY A 79 -6.81 2.59 -1.46
N LEU A 80 -7.75 3.51 -1.16
CA LEU A 80 -7.89 4.76 -1.93
C LEU A 80 -6.69 5.69 -1.76
N THR A 81 -6.24 5.89 -0.52
CA THR A 81 -5.10 6.77 -0.24
C THR A 81 -3.78 6.17 -0.71
N GLN A 82 -3.63 4.84 -0.67
CA GLN A 82 -2.45 4.13 -1.12
C GLN A 82 -2.24 4.27 -2.64
N ILE A 83 -3.30 4.28 -3.44
CA ILE A 83 -3.20 4.53 -4.90
C ILE A 83 -2.60 5.92 -5.16
N VAL A 84 -3.13 6.94 -4.48
CA VAL A 84 -2.61 8.32 -4.60
C VAL A 84 -1.15 8.39 -4.17
N TRP A 85 -0.82 7.73 -3.06
CA TRP A 85 0.54 7.69 -2.53
C TRP A 85 1.52 7.00 -3.50
N PHE A 86 1.15 5.86 -4.09
CA PHE A 86 1.99 5.16 -5.07
C PHE A 86 2.21 5.98 -6.33
N ALA A 87 1.15 6.58 -6.89
CA ALA A 87 1.28 7.44 -8.05
C ALA A 87 2.23 8.60 -7.77
N TRP A 88 2.07 9.24 -6.61
CA TRP A 88 2.93 10.36 -6.23
C TRP A 88 4.39 9.94 -6.00
N LEU A 89 4.64 8.83 -5.30
CA LEU A 89 5.99 8.27 -5.12
C LEU A 89 6.63 7.97 -6.48
N GLY A 90 5.92 7.25 -7.35
CA GLY A 90 6.42 6.86 -8.68
C GLY A 90 6.75 8.07 -9.56
N ILE A 91 5.89 9.08 -9.56
CA ILE A 91 6.13 10.35 -10.26
C ILE A 91 7.42 11.03 -9.76
N ASN A 92 7.63 11.09 -8.43
CA ASN A 92 8.86 11.65 -7.88
C ASN A 92 10.11 10.85 -8.30
N MET A 93 10.01 9.52 -8.39
CA MET A 93 11.11 8.65 -8.82
C MET A 93 11.43 8.84 -10.30
N LEU A 94 10.43 9.05 -11.15
CA LEU A 94 10.63 9.32 -12.58
C LEU A 94 11.30 10.69 -12.82
N TYR A 95 10.94 11.72 -12.04
CA TYR A 95 11.51 13.06 -12.20
C TYR A 95 12.89 13.25 -11.57
N ARG A 96 13.30 12.35 -10.68
CA ARG A 96 14.63 12.34 -10.06
C ARG A 96 15.32 11.00 -10.32
N PRO A 97 15.78 10.73 -11.56
CA PRO A 97 16.56 9.53 -11.82
C PRO A 97 17.74 9.49 -10.86
N VAL A 98 17.80 8.43 -10.05
CA VAL A 98 18.97 8.15 -9.21
C VAL A 98 20.16 8.12 -10.16
N PRO A 99 21.22 8.93 -9.94
CA PRO A 99 22.41 8.83 -10.75
C PRO A 99 22.93 7.41 -10.62
N VAL A 100 22.79 6.61 -11.68
CA VAL A 100 23.54 5.36 -11.78
C VAL A 100 24.98 5.82 -11.77
N THR A 101 25.69 5.55 -10.67
CA THR A 101 27.12 5.80 -10.60
C THR A 101 27.71 4.91 -11.68
N GLN A 102 27.97 5.48 -12.87
CA GLN A 102 28.78 4.82 -13.87
C GLN A 102 30.08 4.54 -13.16
N GLY A 103 30.39 3.25 -12.98
CA GLY A 103 31.64 2.80 -12.37
C GLY A 103 32.76 3.58 -13.01
N ALA A 104 33.42 4.40 -12.19
CA ALA A 104 34.57 5.17 -12.60
C ALA A 104 35.51 4.22 -13.33
N GLY A 105 35.93 4.65 -14.53
CA GLY A 105 36.92 3.95 -15.32
C GLY A 105 38.07 3.51 -14.42
N VAL A 106 38.33 2.20 -14.44
CA VAL A 106 39.61 1.66 -14.03
C VAL A 106 40.64 2.24 -15.00
N THR A 107 41.17 3.41 -14.65
CA THR A 107 42.35 4.00 -15.26
C THR A 107 43.34 4.30 -14.13
N ALA A 108 44.20 3.32 -13.85
CA ALA A 108 45.64 3.47 -13.64
C ALA A 108 46.22 2.11 -13.25
#